data_AF-A0A8J7HWR8-F1
#
_entry.id   AF-A0A8J7HWR8-F1
#
_cell.length_a   1.000
_cell.length_b   1.000
_cell.length_c   1.000
_cell.angle_alpha   90.00
_cell.angle_beta   90.00
_cell.angle_gamma   90.00
#
_symmetry.space_group_name_H-M   'P 1'
#
loop_
_entity.id
_entity.type
_entity.pdbx_description
1 polymer ?
#
loop_
_entity_poly.entity_id
_entity_poly.type
_entity_poly.pdbx_seq_one_letter_code
_entity_poly.pdbx_strand_id
1 'polypeptide(L)'
;MGFSAPSYAADTLCATVTSEAQPQSGQKNRSSGNFSTQGCGPRLKWTSPPLIVYRVMRDVSGGTDPVILGAVTNGLVTNAINERSLYIANPQNAKQSFQVTVYSTDDPTNN
;
A
#
# COMPACT_ATOMS: atom_id res chain seq x y z
N MET A 1 16.07 38.19 5.42
CA MET A 1 15.93 37.06 4.49
C MET A 1 15.44 35.87 5.30
N GLY A 2 14.14 35.61 5.30
CA GLY A 2 13.57 34.48 6.03
C GLY A 2 13.67 33.24 5.17
N PHE A 3 14.44 32.24 5.62
CA PHE A 3 14.33 30.90 5.08
C PHE A 3 13.04 30.30 5.62
N SER A 4 11.95 30.39 4.85
CA SER A 4 10.80 29.53 5.09
C SER A 4 11.28 28.09 4.86
N ALA A 5 11.38 27.32 5.95
CA ALA A 5 11.51 25.87 5.81
C ALA A 5 10.33 25.38 4.94
N PRO A 6 10.56 24.45 3.99
CA PRO A 6 9.46 23.84 3.28
C PRO A 6 8.52 23.25 4.34
N SER A 7 7.25 23.66 4.32
CA SER A 7 6.23 22.99 5.14
C SER A 7 6.14 21.58 4.59
N TYR A 8 6.79 20.62 5.25
CA TYR A 8 6.54 19.22 4.98
C TYR A 8 5.04 19.01 5.23
N ALA A 9 4.25 18.91 4.17
CA ALA A 9 2.84 18.58 4.32
C ALA A 9 2.80 17.23 5.03
N ALA A 10 2.11 17.17 6.17
CA ALA A 10 2.02 15.96 6.95
C ALA A 10 1.43 14.84 6.09
N ASP A 11 1.97 13.62 6.23
CA ASP A 11 1.43 12.43 5.58
C ASP A 11 -0.08 12.34 5.84
N THR A 12 -0.88 12.40 4.78
CA THR A 12 -2.35 12.38 4.89
C THR A 12 -2.86 10.96 4.67
N LEU A 13 -3.64 10.44 5.61
CA LEU A 13 -4.19 9.09 5.52
C LEU A 13 -5.04 8.95 4.25
N CYS A 14 -4.69 8.00 3.39
CA CYS A 14 -5.41 7.68 2.16
C CYS A 14 -6.29 6.44 2.32
N ALA A 15 -5.71 5.34 2.79
CA ALA A 15 -6.41 4.07 2.92
C ALA A 15 -5.80 3.21 4.04
N THR A 16 -6.64 2.38 4.64
CA THR A 16 -6.23 1.36 5.61
C THR A 16 -6.91 0.06 5.26
N VAL A 17 -6.17 -1.04 5.30
CA VAL A 17 -6.69 -2.38 5.05
C VAL A 17 -6.07 -3.39 5.99
N THR A 18 -6.87 -4.35 6.46
CA THR A 18 -6.37 -5.50 7.21
C THR A 18 -6.04 -6.64 6.25
N SER A 19 -4.81 -7.13 6.32
CA SER A 19 -4.36 -8.34 5.64
C SER A 19 -4.28 -9.50 6.63
N GLU A 20 -4.68 -10.67 6.20
CA GLU A 20 -4.33 -11.93 6.85
C GLU A 20 -2.83 -12.23 6.66
N ALA A 21 -2.31 -13.16 7.47
CA ALA A 21 -0.90 -13.54 7.42
C ALA A 21 -0.51 -14.30 6.15
N GLN A 22 -1.49 -14.91 5.47
CA GLN A 22 -1.37 -15.76 4.29
C GLN A 22 -2.54 -15.45 3.35
N PRO A 23 -2.58 -15.98 2.11
CA PRO A 23 -3.77 -15.90 1.28
C PRO A 23 -5.01 -16.42 2.02
N GLN A 24 -6.14 -15.74 1.87
CA GLN A 24 -7.40 -16.11 2.48
C GLN A 24 -7.83 -17.50 2.01
N SER A 25 -8.61 -18.22 2.82
CA SER A 25 -9.06 -19.56 2.46
C SER A 25 -9.74 -19.59 1.08
N GLY A 26 -9.28 -20.47 0.20
CA GLY A 26 -9.77 -20.58 -1.18
C GLY A 26 -9.21 -19.55 -2.17
N GLN A 27 -8.40 -18.59 -1.73
CA GLN A 27 -7.74 -17.60 -2.58
C GLN A 27 -6.28 -18.01 -2.86
N LYS A 28 -5.81 -17.80 -4.10
CA LYS A 28 -4.41 -18.10 -4.47
C LYS A 28 -3.41 -17.04 -4.01
N ASN A 29 -3.81 -15.78 -4.08
CA ASN A 29 -2.93 -14.64 -3.83
C ASN A 29 -3.47 -13.69 -2.76
N ARG A 30 -4.78 -13.45 -2.79
CA ARG A 30 -5.45 -12.42 -2.01
C ARG A 30 -5.38 -12.72 -0.52
N SER A 31 -4.90 -11.76 0.25
CA SER A 31 -4.81 -11.80 1.71
C SER A 31 -5.64 -10.71 2.39
N SER A 32 -6.29 -9.83 1.63
CA SER A 32 -7.14 -8.76 2.17
C SER A 32 -8.40 -8.53 1.34
N GLY A 33 -9.32 -7.73 1.90
CA GLY A 33 -10.36 -7.08 1.12
C GLY A 33 -9.81 -6.03 0.15
N ASN A 34 -10.67 -5.54 -0.74
CA ASN A 34 -10.33 -4.48 -1.68
C ASN A 34 -10.21 -3.12 -0.98
N PHE A 35 -9.27 -2.30 -1.43
CA PHE A 35 -9.12 -0.90 -1.04
C PHE A 35 -8.81 -0.03 -2.27
N SER A 36 -9.05 1.28 -2.13
CA SER A 36 -8.84 2.28 -3.18
C SER A 36 -7.71 3.22 -2.80
N THR A 37 -6.85 3.52 -3.76
CA THR A 37 -5.86 4.60 -3.69
C THR A 37 -6.14 5.70 -4.72
N GLN A 38 -7.28 5.62 -5.41
CA GLN A 38 -7.70 6.67 -6.33
C GLN A 38 -7.84 8.02 -5.62
N GLY A 39 -7.20 9.06 -6.17
CA GLY A 39 -7.29 10.42 -5.64
C GLY A 39 -6.39 10.68 -4.43
N CYS A 40 -5.56 9.72 -4.03
CA CYS A 40 -4.67 9.84 -2.87
C CYS A 40 -3.37 10.63 -3.13
N GLY A 41 -3.40 11.56 -4.08
CA GLY A 41 -2.26 12.42 -4.37
C GLY A 41 -1.16 11.77 -5.22
N PRO A 42 -0.07 12.52 -5.47
CA PRO A 42 0.95 12.19 -6.46
C PRO A 42 1.94 11.11 -5.99
N ARG A 43 2.10 10.92 -4.68
CA ARG A 43 2.99 9.89 -4.10
C ARG A 43 2.32 9.22 -2.92
N LEU A 44 2.57 7.93 -2.78
CA LEU A 44 1.96 7.09 -1.74
C LEU A 44 3.05 6.48 -0.87
N LYS A 45 2.90 6.60 0.45
CA LYS A 45 3.73 5.94 1.45
C LYS A 45 2.99 4.75 2.04
N TRP A 46 3.61 3.59 1.97
CA TRP A 46 3.08 2.33 2.44
C TRP A 46 3.67 2.00 3.80
N THR A 47 2.82 1.77 4.79
CA THR A 47 3.25 1.42 6.15
C THR A 47 2.61 0.11 6.58
N SER A 48 3.38 -0.70 7.29
CA SER A 48 2.97 -2.01 7.80
C SER A 48 3.91 -2.40 8.95
N PRO A 49 3.64 -3.47 9.69
CA PRO A 49 4.65 -3.99 10.62
C PRO A 49 5.98 -4.25 9.91
N PRO A 50 7.12 -4.09 10.61
CA PRO A 50 8.44 -4.28 10.04
C PRO A 50 8.65 -5.73 9.59
N LEU A 51 9.57 -5.93 8.66
CA LEU A 51 10.01 -7.24 8.12
C LEU A 51 8.95 -8.01 7.31
N ILE A 52 7.71 -7.52 7.22
CA ILE A 52 6.70 -8.08 6.32
C ILE A 52 6.96 -7.53 4.91
N VAL A 53 6.97 -8.45 3.94
CA VAL A 53 7.02 -8.13 2.51
C VAL A 53 5.75 -8.65 1.87
N TYR A 54 5.09 -7.84 1.04
CA TYR A 54 3.85 -8.25 0.36
C TYR A 54 3.78 -7.69 -1.05
N ARG A 55 2.82 -8.17 -1.83
CA ARG A 55 2.47 -7.62 -3.14
C ARG A 55 1.20 -6.79 -3.03
N VAL A 56 1.04 -5.86 -3.96
CA VAL A 56 -0.24 -5.19 -4.20
C VAL A 56 -0.70 -5.58 -5.59
N MET A 57 -1.89 -6.17 -5.67
CA MET A 57 -2.51 -6.61 -6.91
C MET A 57 -3.84 -5.90 -7.08
N ARG A 58 -4.33 -5.82 -8.32
CA ARG A 58 -5.64 -5.25 -8.63
C ARG A 58 -6.62 -6.34 -9.00
N ASP A 59 -7.77 -6.35 -8.35
CA ASP A 59 -8.90 -7.21 -8.67
C ASP A 59 -9.54 -6.80 -10.00
N VAL A 60 -9.60 -7.73 -10.96
CA VAL A 60 -10.19 -7.55 -12.28
C VAL A 60 -11.28 -8.60 -12.51
N SER A 61 -12.53 -8.15 -12.60
CA SER A 61 -13.66 -9.04 -12.87
C SER A 61 -13.51 -9.75 -14.22
N GLY A 62 -13.61 -11.09 -14.21
CA GLY A 62 -13.53 -11.91 -15.42
C GLY A 62 -12.16 -11.96 -16.08
N GLY A 63 -11.10 -11.49 -15.39
CA GLY A 63 -9.74 -11.41 -15.93
C GLY A 63 -8.68 -11.96 -14.99
N THR A 64 -7.41 -11.72 -15.36
CA THR A 64 -6.26 -12.00 -14.48
C THR A 64 -5.89 -10.73 -13.74
N ASP A 65 -5.73 -10.85 -12.42
CA ASP A 65 -5.32 -9.75 -11.56
C ASP A 65 -3.86 -9.36 -11.81
N PRO A 66 -3.57 -8.12 -12.29
CA PRO A 66 -2.20 -7.68 -12.49
C PRO A 66 -1.51 -7.39 -11.14
N VAL A 67 -0.20 -7.62 -11.12
CA VAL A 67 0.67 -7.15 -10.03
C VAL A 67 0.96 -5.68 -10.25
N ILE A 68 0.54 -4.84 -9.30
CA ILE A 68 0.79 -3.40 -9.31
C ILE A 68 2.13 -3.09 -8.61
N LEU A 69 2.38 -3.75 -7.46
CA LEU A 69 3.64 -3.68 -6.74
C LEU A 69 4.13 -5.09 -6.37
N GLY A 70 5.38 -5.39 -6.74
CA GLY A 70 5.96 -6.74 -6.59
C GLY A 70 6.58 -7.04 -5.23
N ALA A 71 7.00 -6.02 -4.49
CA ALA A 71 7.64 -6.12 -3.18
C ALA A 71 7.46 -4.82 -2.40
N VAL A 72 6.43 -4.78 -1.55
CA VAL A 72 6.15 -3.64 -0.66
C VAL A 72 6.66 -3.97 0.74
N THR A 73 7.42 -3.05 1.30
CA THR A 73 7.95 -3.08 2.65
C THR A 73 7.46 -1.88 3.43
N ASN A 74 7.52 -1.95 4.76
CA ASN A 74 7.22 -0.79 5.61
C ASN A 74 8.08 0.42 5.21
N GLY A 75 7.44 1.57 5.00
CA GLY A 75 8.06 2.83 4.62
C GLY A 75 8.27 3.02 3.12
N LEU A 76 7.91 2.04 2.27
CA LEU A 76 8.06 2.19 0.82
C LEU A 76 7.26 3.40 0.32
N VAL A 77 7.87 4.24 -0.52
CA VAL A 77 7.19 5.32 -1.23
C VAL A 77 7.11 4.99 -2.72
N THR A 78 5.94 5.20 -3.32
CA THR A 78 5.69 4.99 -4.74
C THR A 78 5.09 6.24 -5.37
N ASN A 79 5.12 6.32 -6.69
CA ASN A 79 4.25 7.25 -7.42
C ASN A 79 2.77 6.90 -7.20
N ALA A 80 1.88 7.81 -7.58
CA ALA A 80 0.44 7.63 -7.52
C ALA A 80 0.01 6.33 -8.21
N ILE A 81 -0.77 5.53 -7.49
CA ILE A 81 -1.48 4.37 -8.02
C ILE A 81 -2.95 4.75 -8.00
N ASN A 82 -3.56 5.00 -9.16
CA ASN A 82 -4.94 5.46 -9.26
C ASN A 82 -5.90 4.29 -9.51
N GLU A 83 -6.00 3.39 -8.53
CA GLU A 83 -6.80 2.16 -8.63
C GLU A 83 -7.82 2.08 -7.50
N ARG A 84 -8.98 1.46 -7.78
CA ARG A 84 -10.12 1.35 -6.84
C ARG A 84 -10.26 -0.01 -6.17
N SER A 85 -9.60 -1.02 -6.72
CA SER A 85 -9.81 -2.43 -6.38
C SER A 85 -8.48 -3.13 -6.06
N LEU A 86 -7.61 -2.46 -5.33
CA LEU A 86 -6.33 -3.04 -4.89
C LEU A 86 -6.54 -3.99 -3.73
N TYR A 87 -5.68 -4.99 -3.59
CA TYR A 87 -5.62 -5.88 -2.43
C TYR A 87 -4.18 -6.27 -2.10
N ILE A 88 -3.95 -6.63 -0.83
CA ILE A 88 -2.69 -7.16 -0.34
C ILE A 88 -2.60 -8.63 -0.73
N ALA A 89 -1.48 -9.01 -1.34
CA ALA A 89 -1.27 -10.33 -1.89
C ALA A 89 0.02 -10.98 -1.38
N ASN A 90 -0.05 -12.28 -1.11
CA ASN A 90 1.08 -13.14 -0.73
C ASN A 90 2.06 -12.52 0.29
N PRO A 91 1.61 -12.16 1.51
CA PRO A 91 2.50 -11.69 2.56
C PRO A 91 3.55 -12.74 2.93
N GLN A 92 4.76 -12.27 3.18
CA GLN A 92 5.89 -13.04 3.66
C GLN A 92 6.27 -12.55 5.05
N ASN A 93 6.71 -13.47 5.92
CA ASN A 93 7.09 -13.20 7.32
C ASN A 93 5.96 -12.73 8.26
N ALA A 94 4.72 -12.63 7.77
CA ALA A 94 3.57 -12.36 8.62
C ALA A 94 3.21 -13.62 9.42
N LYS A 95 3.11 -13.50 10.75
CA LYS A 95 2.68 -14.60 11.65
C LYS A 95 1.21 -14.51 12.05
N GLN A 96 0.61 -13.34 11.86
CA GLN A 96 -0.77 -13.02 12.20
C GLN A 96 -1.27 -11.92 11.27
N SER A 97 -2.56 -11.65 11.30
CA SER A 97 -3.15 -10.54 10.54
C SER A 97 -2.48 -9.21 10.92
N PHE A 98 -2.29 -8.36 9.93
CA PHE A 98 -1.62 -7.08 10.08
C PHE A 98 -2.34 -5.98 9.31
N GLN A 99 -2.13 -4.74 9.73
CA GLN A 99 -2.68 -3.58 9.07
C GLN A 99 -1.66 -3.02 8.07
N VAL A 100 -2.15 -2.68 6.87
CA VAL A 100 -1.43 -1.87 5.90
C VAL A 100 -2.12 -0.52 5.83
N THR A 101 -1.34 0.55 5.96
CA THR A 101 -1.84 1.91 5.86
C THR A 101 -1.09 2.66 4.78
N VAL A 102 -1.84 3.29 3.89
CA VAL A 102 -1.35 4.10 2.77
C VAL A 102 -1.59 5.55 3.10
N TYR A 103 -0.56 6.37 2.93
CA TYR A 103 -0.63 7.82 3.10
C TYR A 103 -0.30 8.52 1.78
N SER A 104 -0.99 9.62 1.47
CA SER A 104 -0.48 10.61 0.53
C SER A 104 0.69 11.32 1.18
N THR A 105 1.82 11.42 0.49
CA THR A 105 3.01 12.10 0.99
C THR A 105 3.54 13.08 -0.04
N ASP A 106 3.88 14.29 0.40
CA ASP A 106 4.57 15.29 -0.43
C ASP A 106 6.07 15.37 -0.09
N ASP A 107 6.56 14.47 0.77
CA ASP A 107 7.93 14.48 1.26
C ASP A 107 8.94 14.14 0.15
N PRO A 108 9.82 15.09 -0.25
CA PRO A 108 10.83 14.85 -1.29
C PRO A 108 11.97 13.94 -0.81
N THR A 109 12.10 13.67 0.49
CA THR A 109 13.30 13.02 1.07
C THR A 109 13.28 11.48 1.08
N ASN A 110 12.16 10.85 0.75
CA ASN A 110 12.03 9.39 0.70
C ASN A 110 12.24 8.83 -0.72
N ASN A 111 13.40 9.07 -1.33
CA ASN A 111 13.80 8.48 -2.62
C ASN A 111 15.15 7.76 -2.51
#